data_AF-A0A7J3DKN2-F1
#
_entry.id   AF-A0A7J3DKN2-F1
#
_cell.length_a   1.000
_cell.length_b   1.000
_cell.length_c   1.000
_cell.angle_alpha   90.00
_cell.angle_beta   90.00
_cell.angle_gamma   90.00
#
_symmetry.space_group_name_H-M   'P 1'
#
loop_
_entity.id
_entity.type
_entity.pdbx_description
1 polymer ?
#
loop_
_entity_poly.entity_id
_entity_poly.type
_entity_poly.pdbx_seq_one_letter_code
_entity_poly.pdbx_strand_id
1 'polypeptide(L)'
;MEEEKNKEARGSDAGQQAQPSPDPKTMEKIREIDRLIMTIYNYPVFTDYRKKEEAKKALINLYKKEDQVIKNTILFILHEKLCAAKEYRDFHNFEGMRMRYKDEDANKVRQRIFRSVFDYAGSLDGIFETFEILKNFDDVFSIKLMNYHLSRYMLVNSFETQLLSEKVLNVLGESNNPYALRVLLSIAPFAYEREKMVPVIVNALSIWAEKIDKIKMNKKEKKELKNEIKKYIEYIEMEEKTTGYYR
;
A
#
# COMPACT_ATOMS: atom_id res chain seq x y z
N MET A 1 29.93 -45.02 47.38
CA MET A 1 28.88 -44.15 47.93
C MET A 1 28.99 -42.86 47.15
N GLU A 2 28.45 -42.81 45.93
CA GLU A 2 27.01 -42.52 45.64
C GLU A 2 26.69 -41.09 46.14
N GLU A 3 26.26 -40.13 45.34
CA GLU A 3 25.39 -40.21 44.15
C GLU A 3 25.70 -39.10 43.12
N GLU A 4 25.50 -39.47 41.86
CA GLU A 4 25.37 -38.60 40.69
C GLU A 4 24.15 -37.68 40.80
N LYS A 5 24.27 -36.42 40.33
CA LYS A 5 23.14 -35.68 39.74
C LYS A 5 23.59 -34.76 38.59
N ASN A 6 23.38 -35.29 37.39
CA ASN A 6 22.91 -34.65 36.16
C ASN A 6 23.39 -33.24 35.73
N LYS A 7 24.21 -33.27 34.67
CA LYS A 7 23.96 -32.70 33.32
C LYS A 7 22.87 -31.65 33.16
N GLU A 8 23.30 -30.52 32.59
CA GLU A 8 22.74 -29.72 31.47
C GLU A 8 23.05 -28.24 31.75
N ALA A 9 23.42 -27.35 30.84
CA ALA A 9 23.82 -27.35 29.44
C ALA A 9 23.98 -25.85 29.12
N ARG A 10 24.98 -25.50 28.29
CA ARG A 10 25.04 -24.26 27.47
C ARG A 10 25.23 -22.96 28.28
N GLY A 11 26.37 -22.28 28.22
CA GLY A 11 27.04 -21.90 26.98
C GLY A 11 26.16 -20.92 26.20
N SER A 12 26.02 -19.70 26.70
CA SER A 12 25.38 -18.59 25.98
C SER A 12 26.18 -17.30 26.12
N ASP A 13 27.45 -17.34 25.74
CA ASP A 13 28.10 -16.17 25.13
C ASP A 13 27.56 -16.03 23.71
N ALA A 14 26.29 -15.61 23.61
CA ALA A 14 25.74 -15.11 22.38
C ALA A 14 26.30 -13.69 22.21
N GLY A 15 27.51 -13.61 21.64
CA GLY A 15 28.05 -12.37 21.11
C GLY A 15 26.97 -11.72 20.25
N GLN A 16 26.49 -10.57 20.70
CA GLN A 16 25.75 -9.65 19.84
C GLN A 16 26.69 -9.30 18.69
N GLN A 17 26.57 -10.02 17.57
CA GLN A 17 27.19 -9.61 16.33
C GLN A 17 26.56 -8.26 15.99
N ALA A 18 27.32 -7.19 16.26
CA ALA A 18 26.97 -5.85 15.82
C ALA A 18 26.73 -5.93 14.31
N GLN A 19 25.49 -5.68 13.89
CA GLN A 19 25.19 -5.57 12.48
C GLN A 19 26.12 -4.49 11.90
N PRO A 20 26.81 -4.75 10.78
CA PRO A 20 27.68 -3.76 10.18
C PRO A 20 26.87 -2.50 9.90
N SER A 21 27.36 -1.36 10.40
CA SER A 21 26.76 -0.06 10.11
C SER A 21 26.68 0.12 8.59
N PRO A 22 25.56 0.63 8.04
CA PRO A 22 25.43 0.85 6.60
C PRO A 22 26.59 1.71 6.10
N ASP A 23 27.08 1.44 4.89
CA ASP A 23 28.17 2.21 4.32
C ASP A 23 27.78 3.70 4.16
N PRO A 24 28.74 4.64 4.16
CA PRO A 24 28.46 6.07 4.10
C PRO A 24 27.62 6.52 2.88
N LYS A 25 27.75 5.85 1.73
CA LYS A 25 26.98 6.19 0.52
C LYS A 25 25.53 5.75 0.66
N THR A 26 25.28 4.59 1.26
CA THR A 26 23.94 4.13 1.61
C THR A 26 23.27 5.09 2.59
N MET A 27 23.99 5.57 3.60
CA MET A 27 23.46 6.56 4.56
C MET A 27 23.13 7.91 3.91
N GLU A 28 23.91 8.36 2.94
CA GLU A 28 23.62 9.58 2.18
C GLU A 28 22.31 9.44 1.38
N LYS A 29 22.13 8.30 0.71
CA LYS A 29 20.89 7.99 -0.02
C LYS A 29 19.68 7.89 0.90
N ILE A 30 19.82 7.29 2.09
CA ILE A 30 18.73 7.25 3.07
C ILE A 30 18.31 8.66 3.47
N ARG A 31 19.26 9.58 3.71
CA ARG A 31 18.94 10.99 4.00
C ARG A 31 18.28 11.70 2.83
N GLU A 32 18.67 11.37 1.59
CA GLU A 32 18.01 11.90 0.39
C GLU A 32 16.55 11.41 0.32
N ILE A 33 16.32 10.11 0.53
CA ILE A 33 14.98 9.51 0.57
C ILE A 33 14.12 10.22 1.62
N ASP A 34 14.63 10.40 2.83
CA ASP A 34 13.90 11.07 3.91
C ASP A 34 13.51 12.50 3.52
N ARG A 35 14.41 13.26 2.90
CA ARG A 35 14.12 14.61 2.40
C ARG A 35 13.04 14.61 1.32
N LEU A 36 13.10 13.69 0.37
CA LEU A 36 12.12 13.57 -0.70
C LEU A 36 10.74 13.21 -0.15
N ILE A 37 10.67 12.21 0.74
CA ILE A 37 9.44 11.79 1.42
C ILE A 37 8.87 12.95 2.25
N MET A 38 9.68 13.63 3.05
CA MET A 38 9.22 14.81 3.81
C MET A 38 8.68 15.90 2.89
N THR A 39 9.34 16.15 1.75
CA THR A 39 8.89 17.16 0.78
C THR A 39 7.51 16.80 0.22
N ILE A 40 7.29 15.53 -0.12
CA ILE A 40 6.02 15.02 -0.64
C ILE A 40 4.91 15.16 0.41
N TYR A 41 5.13 14.68 1.62
CA TYR A 41 4.08 14.57 2.63
C TYR A 41 3.86 15.82 3.48
N ASN A 42 4.74 16.82 3.39
CA ASN A 42 4.53 18.13 4.00
C ASN A 42 3.73 19.10 3.12
N TYR A 43 3.39 18.73 1.88
CA TYR A 43 2.40 19.44 1.08
C TYR A 43 1.02 19.31 1.73
N PRO A 44 0.14 20.33 1.72
CA PRO A 44 0.35 21.69 1.23
C PRO A 44 0.95 22.65 2.28
N VAL A 45 1.23 22.17 3.49
CA VAL A 45 1.54 23.01 4.66
C VAL A 45 2.90 23.70 4.55
N PHE A 46 3.95 22.96 4.18
CA PHE A 46 5.33 23.49 4.08
C PHE A 46 5.92 23.43 2.68
N THR A 47 5.25 22.75 1.75
CA THR A 47 5.71 22.53 0.39
C THR A 47 4.62 22.90 -0.59
N ASP A 48 4.97 23.58 -1.68
CA ASP A 48 4.06 23.83 -2.80
C ASP A 48 3.90 22.60 -3.72
N TYR A 49 2.86 22.61 -4.56
CA TYR A 49 2.56 21.48 -5.44
C TYR A 49 3.70 21.14 -6.41
N ARG A 50 4.43 22.13 -6.93
CA ARG A 50 5.50 21.90 -7.90
C ARG A 50 6.66 21.15 -7.26
N LYS A 51 7.10 21.58 -6.08
CA LYS A 51 8.17 20.91 -5.32
C LYS A 51 7.76 19.49 -4.90
N LYS A 52 6.49 19.28 -4.53
CA LYS A 52 5.96 17.95 -4.26
C LYS A 52 6.12 17.01 -5.46
N GLU A 53 5.73 17.46 -6.66
CA GLU A 53 5.84 16.68 -7.89
C GLU A 53 7.30 16.45 -8.34
N GLU A 54 8.18 17.43 -8.14
CA GLU A 54 9.63 17.28 -8.38
C GLU A 54 10.22 16.21 -7.44
N ALA A 55 9.89 16.25 -6.15
CA ALA A 55 10.35 15.26 -5.18
C ALA A 55 9.81 13.86 -5.48
N LYS A 56 8.54 13.74 -5.89
CA LYS A 56 7.93 12.49 -6.35
C LYS A 56 8.71 11.89 -7.53
N LYS A 57 8.99 12.70 -8.56
CA LYS A 57 9.76 12.26 -9.73
C LYS A 57 11.18 11.81 -9.35
N ALA A 58 11.84 12.55 -8.46
CA ALA A 58 13.16 12.18 -7.96
C ALA A 58 13.14 10.85 -7.21
N LEU A 59 12.15 10.64 -6.32
CA LEU A 59 11.99 9.39 -5.57
C LEU A 59 11.75 8.20 -6.51
N ILE A 60 10.90 8.36 -7.54
CA ILE A 60 10.65 7.33 -8.55
C ILE A 60 11.93 6.99 -9.32
N ASN A 61 12.70 8.01 -9.71
CA ASN A 61 13.95 7.80 -10.43
C ASN A 61 15.01 7.10 -9.56
N LEU A 62 15.11 7.46 -8.28
CA LEU A 62 15.99 6.82 -7.32
C LEU A 62 15.62 5.34 -7.17
N TYR A 63 14.34 5.05 -6.92
CA TYR A 63 13.85 3.67 -6.80
C TYR A 63 14.21 2.82 -8.03
N LYS A 64 14.03 3.35 -9.25
CA LYS A 64 14.28 2.60 -10.49
C LYS A 64 15.76 2.27 -10.74
N LYS A 65 16.68 3.13 -10.28
CA LYS A 65 18.12 3.02 -10.58
C LYS A 65 18.90 2.26 -9.51
N GLU A 66 18.38 2.22 -8.30
CA GLU A 66 19.13 1.76 -7.14
C GLU A 66 18.98 0.26 -6.84
N ASP A 67 19.82 -0.20 -5.93
CA ASP A 67 19.83 -1.58 -5.46
C ASP A 67 18.60 -1.96 -4.60
N GLN A 68 18.52 -3.23 -4.23
CA GLN A 68 17.41 -3.76 -3.45
C GLN A 68 17.32 -3.19 -2.04
N VAL A 69 18.44 -2.78 -1.43
CA VAL A 69 18.45 -2.21 -0.07
C VAL A 69 17.71 -0.89 -0.08
N ILE A 70 18.08 0.00 -1.01
CA ILE A 70 17.44 1.30 -1.17
C ILE A 70 15.95 1.15 -1.54
N LYS A 71 15.63 0.23 -2.45
CA LYS A 71 14.23 -0.08 -2.79
C LYS A 71 13.43 -0.52 -1.57
N ASN A 72 13.98 -1.41 -0.75
CA ASN A 72 13.33 -1.89 0.47
C ASN A 72 13.13 -0.76 1.48
N THR A 73 14.09 0.15 1.63
CA THR A 73 13.94 1.34 2.49
C THR A 73 12.78 2.21 2.01
N ILE A 74 12.70 2.50 0.71
CA ILE A 74 11.60 3.30 0.15
C ILE A 74 10.26 2.59 0.40
N LEU A 75 10.16 1.29 0.08
CA LEU A 75 8.93 0.52 0.29
C LEU A 75 8.51 0.47 1.76
N PHE A 76 9.47 0.34 2.69
CA PHE A 76 9.21 0.38 4.12
C PHE A 76 8.64 1.73 4.56
N ILE A 77 9.22 2.84 4.11
CA ILE A 77 8.71 4.17 4.45
C ILE A 77 7.29 4.37 3.88
N LEU A 78 7.04 3.96 2.64
CA LEU A 78 5.70 4.04 2.04
C LEU A 78 4.69 3.12 2.76
N HIS A 79 5.13 1.94 3.23
CA HIS A 79 4.31 1.07 4.06
C HIS A 79 3.84 1.77 5.34
N GLU A 80 4.74 2.46 6.04
CA GLU A 80 4.40 3.22 7.26
C GLU A 80 3.35 4.30 6.97
N LYS A 81 3.45 4.99 5.83
CA LYS A 81 2.42 5.96 5.40
C LYS A 81 1.07 5.28 5.14
N LEU A 82 1.05 4.15 4.43
CA LEU A 82 -0.17 3.39 4.20
C LEU A 82 -0.81 2.84 5.48
N CYS A 83 -0.02 2.55 6.51
CA CYS A 83 -0.53 2.14 7.82
C CYS A 83 -1.26 3.27 8.55
N ALA A 84 -0.87 4.53 8.34
CA ALA A 84 -1.57 5.69 8.91
C ALA A 84 -3.01 5.83 8.37
N ALA A 85 -3.30 5.28 7.19
CA ALA A 85 -4.66 5.22 6.62
C ALA A 85 -5.68 4.47 7.51
N LYS A 86 -5.25 3.73 8.54
CA LYS A 86 -6.16 2.99 9.43
C LYS A 86 -6.95 3.92 10.37
N GLU A 87 -6.54 5.19 10.50
CA GLU A 87 -7.05 6.12 11.51
C GLU A 87 -8.31 6.91 11.10
N TYR A 88 -8.85 6.74 9.89
CA TYR A 88 -10.06 7.48 9.45
C TYR A 88 -11.35 7.22 10.25
N ARG A 89 -11.33 6.30 11.23
CA ARG A 89 -12.54 5.89 11.95
C ARG A 89 -13.08 6.96 12.90
N ASP A 90 -12.24 7.89 13.38
CA ASP A 90 -12.64 8.85 14.39
C ASP A 90 -12.50 10.29 13.89
N PHE A 91 -13.61 11.03 13.89
CA PHE A 91 -13.56 12.47 13.71
C PHE A 91 -12.74 13.09 14.84
N HIS A 92 -11.72 13.86 14.47
CA HIS A 92 -10.83 14.56 15.39
C HIS A 92 -11.54 15.80 15.98
N ASN A 93 -12.62 15.60 16.74
CA ASN A 93 -13.31 16.69 17.44
C ASN A 93 -12.68 16.92 18.83
N PHE A 94 -12.84 18.14 19.35
CA PHE A 94 -12.20 18.54 20.61
C PHE A 94 -12.64 17.68 21.79
N GLU A 95 -13.93 17.36 21.86
CA GLU A 95 -14.51 16.60 22.97
C GLU A 95 -14.00 15.16 23.01
N GLY A 96 -14.04 14.45 21.88
CA GLY A 96 -13.55 13.08 21.75
C GLY A 96 -12.04 12.97 21.96
N MET A 97 -11.27 13.92 21.43
CA MET A 97 -9.82 13.98 21.66
C MET A 97 -9.48 14.29 23.11
N ARG A 98 -10.20 15.19 23.77
CA ARG A 98 -10.01 15.48 25.19
C ARG A 98 -10.37 14.28 26.07
N MET A 99 -11.36 13.48 25.66
CA MET A 99 -11.68 12.22 26.34
C MET A 99 -10.60 11.15 26.14
N ARG A 100 -9.89 11.13 25.00
CA ARG A 100 -8.77 10.22 24.72
C ARG A 100 -7.47 10.67 25.40
N TYR A 101 -7.25 11.99 25.51
CA TYR A 101 -6.06 12.61 26.11
C TYR A 101 -6.44 13.43 27.35
N LYS A 102 -6.99 12.77 28.38
CA LYS A 102 -7.56 13.43 29.58
C LYS A 102 -6.53 14.23 30.38
N ASP A 103 -5.27 13.84 30.32
CA ASP A 103 -4.18 14.43 31.10
C ASP A 103 -3.40 15.51 30.33
N GLU A 104 -3.75 15.77 29.06
CA GLU A 104 -3.12 16.83 28.26
C GLU A 104 -3.85 18.18 28.42
N ASP A 105 -3.08 19.28 28.40
CA ASP A 105 -3.63 20.63 28.37
C ASP A 105 -4.51 20.85 27.12
N ALA A 106 -5.59 21.62 27.28
CA ALA A 106 -6.55 21.89 26.22
C ALA A 106 -5.91 22.51 24.97
N ASN A 107 -4.84 23.32 25.12
CA ASN A 107 -4.15 23.88 23.95
C ASN A 107 -3.33 22.83 23.20
N LYS A 108 -2.75 21.83 23.89
CA LYS A 108 -2.06 20.71 23.24
C LYS A 108 -3.03 19.85 22.46
N VAL A 109 -4.21 19.58 23.02
CA VAL A 109 -5.28 18.85 22.33
C VAL A 109 -5.73 19.60 21.08
N ARG A 110 -5.96 20.92 21.16
CA ARG A 110 -6.29 21.76 19.98
C ARG A 110 -5.19 21.72 18.93
N GLN A 111 -3.93 21.89 19.32
CA GLN A 111 -2.80 21.83 18.39
C GLN A 111 -2.70 20.46 17.70
N ARG A 112 -2.96 19.36 18.40
CA ARG A 112 -2.99 18.02 17.81
C ARG A 112 -4.10 17.90 16.77
N ILE A 113 -5.31 18.36 17.08
CA ILE A 113 -6.43 18.39 16.13
C ILE A 113 -6.05 19.20 14.89
N PHE A 114 -5.53 20.42 15.08
CA PHE A 114 -5.08 21.25 13.95
C PHE A 114 -4.02 20.54 13.11
N ARG A 115 -3.03 19.89 13.72
CA ARG A 115 -2.02 19.11 12.99
C ARG A 115 -2.65 17.96 12.21
N SER A 116 -3.54 17.18 12.82
CA SER A 116 -4.19 16.05 12.15
C SER A 116 -5.10 16.47 11.00
N VAL A 117 -5.81 17.60 11.11
CA VAL A 117 -6.68 18.11 10.04
C VAL A 117 -5.87 18.50 8.79
N PHE A 118 -4.66 19.01 8.98
CA PHE A 118 -3.77 19.40 7.89
C PHE A 118 -2.66 18.38 7.60
N ASP A 119 -2.72 17.19 8.23
CA ASP A 119 -1.74 16.13 7.99
C ASP A 119 -2.08 15.42 6.67
N TYR A 120 -1.44 15.87 5.60
CA TYR A 120 -1.58 15.26 4.30
C TYR A 120 -1.15 13.79 4.30
N ALA A 121 -0.13 13.42 5.07
CA ALA A 121 0.38 12.05 5.12
C ALA A 121 -0.66 11.04 5.59
N GLY A 122 -1.51 11.45 6.54
CA GLY A 122 -2.62 10.66 7.07
C GLY A 122 -3.95 10.88 6.36
N SER A 123 -4.02 11.77 5.35
CA SER A 123 -5.23 12.08 4.59
C SER A 123 -5.44 11.14 3.40
N LEU A 124 -6.70 10.99 2.93
CA LEU A 124 -7.00 10.11 1.78
C LEU A 124 -6.17 10.49 0.55
N ASP A 125 -5.98 11.79 0.32
CA ASP A 125 -5.18 12.29 -0.78
C ASP A 125 -3.70 11.90 -0.67
N GLY A 126 -3.11 11.94 0.53
CA GLY A 126 -1.73 11.50 0.73
C GLY A 126 -1.57 9.97 0.64
N ILE A 127 -2.59 9.22 1.04
CA ILE A 127 -2.61 7.76 0.83
C ILE A 127 -2.75 7.44 -0.67
N PHE A 128 -3.60 8.16 -1.40
CA PHE A 128 -3.69 8.04 -2.86
C PHE A 128 -2.40 8.42 -3.57
N GLU A 129 -1.71 9.47 -3.11
CA GLU A 129 -0.38 9.84 -3.59
C GLU A 129 0.62 8.68 -3.41
N THR A 130 0.54 7.98 -2.29
CA THR A 130 1.36 6.79 -2.02
C THR A 130 1.10 5.68 -3.04
N PHE A 131 -0.15 5.41 -3.39
CA PHE A 131 -0.48 4.44 -4.44
C PHE A 131 -0.02 4.90 -5.82
N GLU A 132 -0.08 6.19 -6.13
CA GLU A 132 0.48 6.73 -7.38
C GLU A 132 2.00 6.56 -7.45
N ILE A 133 2.72 6.71 -6.33
CA ILE A 133 4.16 6.41 -6.28
C ILE A 133 4.40 4.91 -6.57
N LEU A 134 3.68 4.01 -5.88
CA LEU A 134 3.82 2.56 -6.04
C LEU A 134 3.45 2.08 -7.45
N LYS A 135 2.43 2.68 -8.06
CA LYS A 135 2.04 2.47 -9.47
C LYS A 135 3.22 2.73 -10.41
N ASN A 136 3.99 3.79 -10.16
CA ASN A 136 5.11 4.16 -11.02
C ASN A 136 6.34 3.26 -10.87
N PHE A 137 6.42 2.46 -9.80
CA PHE A 137 7.46 1.44 -9.62
C PHE A 137 7.18 0.20 -10.48
N ASP A 138 5.90 -0.20 -10.58
CA ASP A 138 5.37 -1.30 -11.42
C ASP A 138 6.15 -2.63 -11.31
N ASP A 139 6.65 -2.96 -10.12
CA ASP A 139 7.38 -4.20 -9.87
C ASP A 139 6.64 -5.12 -8.87
N VAL A 140 7.15 -6.35 -8.74
CA VAL A 140 6.52 -7.37 -7.90
C VAL A 140 6.46 -6.95 -6.43
N PHE A 141 7.44 -6.21 -5.92
CA PHE A 141 7.47 -5.79 -4.51
C PHE A 141 6.48 -4.65 -4.24
N SER A 142 6.39 -3.66 -5.13
CA SER A 142 5.40 -2.58 -4.98
C SER A 142 3.97 -3.14 -5.07
N ILE A 143 3.73 -4.10 -5.96
CA ILE A 143 2.43 -4.77 -6.09
C ILE A 143 2.12 -5.65 -4.89
N LYS A 144 3.10 -6.36 -4.33
CA LYS A 144 2.92 -7.12 -3.07
C LYS A 144 2.51 -6.21 -1.92
N LEU A 145 3.15 -5.03 -1.79
CA LEU A 145 2.78 -4.06 -0.77
C LEU A 145 1.35 -3.55 -0.97
N MET A 146 0.96 -3.23 -2.20
CA MET A 146 -0.42 -2.84 -2.52
C MET A 146 -1.42 -3.96 -2.21
N ASN A 147 -1.13 -5.20 -2.60
CA ASN A 147 -1.99 -6.36 -2.31
C ASN A 147 -2.17 -6.59 -0.80
N TYR A 148 -1.08 -6.47 -0.03
CA TYR A 148 -1.14 -6.58 1.42
C TYR A 148 -2.12 -5.57 2.03
N HIS A 149 -2.08 -4.31 1.59
CA HIS A 149 -3.00 -3.29 2.10
C HIS A 149 -4.42 -3.46 1.56
N LEU A 150 -4.57 -3.80 0.27
CA LEU A 150 -5.87 -4.12 -0.34
C LEU A 150 -6.61 -5.22 0.44
N SER A 151 -5.91 -6.30 0.80
CA SER A 151 -6.52 -7.38 1.58
C SER A 151 -7.12 -6.89 2.90
N ARG A 152 -6.49 -5.90 3.54
CA ARG A 152 -6.95 -5.31 4.81
C ARG A 152 -8.10 -4.33 4.63
N TYR A 153 -8.06 -3.53 3.57
CA TYR A 153 -9.18 -2.65 3.24
C TYR A 153 -10.41 -3.46 2.86
N MET A 154 -10.23 -4.58 2.15
CA MET A 154 -11.28 -5.54 1.81
C MET A 154 -11.81 -6.35 3.01
N LEU A 155 -11.22 -6.23 4.21
CA LEU A 155 -11.79 -6.81 5.45
C LEU A 155 -12.73 -5.85 6.19
N VAL A 156 -12.58 -4.54 6.00
CA VAL A 156 -13.37 -3.52 6.69
C VAL A 156 -14.35 -2.91 5.69
N ASN A 157 -15.63 -2.77 6.03
CA ASN A 157 -16.62 -2.20 5.13
C ASN A 157 -16.97 -0.77 5.55
N SER A 158 -16.03 0.16 5.33
CA SER A 158 -16.23 1.60 5.52
C SER A 158 -16.14 2.34 4.18
N PHE A 159 -16.63 3.58 4.13
CA PHE A 159 -16.52 4.43 2.94
C PHE A 159 -15.06 4.61 2.49
N GLU A 160 -14.16 4.90 3.43
CA GLU A 160 -12.74 5.13 3.15
C GLU A 160 -12.06 3.86 2.64
N THR A 161 -12.38 2.72 3.25
CA THR A 161 -11.79 1.43 2.84
C THR A 161 -12.33 0.95 1.49
N GLN A 162 -13.57 1.32 1.12
CA GLN A 162 -14.05 1.16 -0.26
C GLN A 162 -13.22 2.00 -1.23
N LEU A 163 -13.11 3.31 -0.99
CA LEU A 163 -12.30 4.21 -1.85
C LEU A 163 -10.84 3.77 -1.99
N LEU A 164 -10.21 3.34 -0.90
CA LEU A 164 -8.85 2.83 -0.90
C LEU A 164 -8.74 1.53 -1.71
N SER A 165 -9.71 0.63 -1.57
CA SER A 165 -9.76 -0.62 -2.34
C SER A 165 -9.91 -0.34 -3.82
N GLU A 166 -10.85 0.54 -4.20
CA GLU A 166 -11.05 0.96 -5.59
C GLU A 166 -9.78 1.55 -6.19
N LYS A 167 -9.10 2.42 -5.43
CA LYS A 167 -7.86 3.04 -5.89
C LYS A 167 -6.79 2.00 -6.19
N VAL A 168 -6.58 1.03 -5.29
CA VAL A 168 -5.60 -0.04 -5.52
C VAL A 168 -6.00 -0.92 -6.71
N LEU A 169 -7.27 -1.31 -6.82
CA LEU A 169 -7.75 -2.13 -7.94
C LEU A 169 -7.54 -1.44 -9.29
N ASN A 170 -7.80 -0.14 -9.38
CA ASN A 170 -7.53 0.65 -10.58
C ASN A 170 -6.03 0.69 -10.92
N VAL A 171 -5.17 0.90 -9.92
CA VAL A 171 -3.71 0.85 -10.11
C VAL A 171 -3.25 -0.52 -10.63
N LEU A 172 -3.77 -1.61 -10.07
CA LEU A 172 -3.48 -2.97 -10.54
C LEU A 172 -4.01 -3.23 -11.96
N GLY A 173 -5.16 -2.65 -12.30
CA GLY A 173 -5.74 -2.69 -13.65
C GLY A 173 -4.84 -2.02 -14.68
N GLU A 174 -4.14 -0.96 -14.32
CA GLU A 174 -3.25 -0.19 -15.21
C GLU A 174 -1.82 -0.74 -15.29
N SER A 175 -1.34 -1.48 -14.27
CA SER A 175 -0.01 -2.09 -14.20
C SER A 175 0.34 -2.97 -15.41
N ASN A 176 1.59 -2.95 -15.90
CA ASN A 176 2.05 -3.87 -16.95
C ASN A 176 2.66 -5.16 -16.41
N ASN A 177 2.70 -5.31 -15.09
CA ASN A 177 3.30 -6.45 -14.42
C ASN A 177 2.30 -7.61 -14.32
N PRO A 178 2.61 -8.81 -14.84
CA PRO A 178 1.71 -9.97 -14.77
C PRO A 178 1.29 -10.36 -13.34
N TYR A 179 2.10 -10.01 -12.33
CA TYR A 179 1.76 -10.26 -10.93
C TYR A 179 0.53 -9.43 -10.49
N ALA A 180 0.32 -8.22 -11.02
CA ALA A 180 -0.88 -7.43 -10.71
C ALA A 180 -2.16 -8.10 -11.23
N LEU A 181 -2.12 -8.68 -12.44
CA LEU A 181 -3.25 -9.47 -12.97
C LEU A 181 -3.58 -10.66 -12.07
N ARG A 182 -2.56 -11.38 -11.59
CA ARG A 182 -2.76 -12.52 -10.68
C ARG A 182 -3.43 -12.08 -9.38
N VAL A 183 -3.07 -10.90 -8.86
CA VAL A 183 -3.74 -10.32 -7.69
C VAL A 183 -5.21 -10.03 -8.00
N LEU A 184 -5.50 -9.35 -9.12
CA LEU A 184 -6.89 -9.06 -9.52
C LEU A 184 -7.74 -10.35 -9.65
N LEU A 185 -7.22 -11.36 -10.34
CA LEU A 185 -7.91 -12.64 -10.52
C LEU A 185 -8.12 -13.39 -9.19
N SER A 186 -7.19 -13.27 -8.24
CA SER A 186 -7.35 -13.86 -6.91
C SER A 186 -8.41 -13.18 -6.05
N ILE A 187 -8.70 -11.90 -6.32
CA ILE A 187 -9.66 -11.09 -5.56
C ILE A 187 -11.05 -11.11 -6.23
N ALA A 188 -11.11 -11.30 -7.55
CA ALA A 188 -12.37 -11.32 -8.31
C ALA A 188 -13.48 -12.22 -7.73
N PRO A 189 -13.20 -13.43 -7.19
CA PRO A 189 -14.22 -14.25 -6.53
C PRO A 189 -14.93 -13.56 -5.35
N PHE A 190 -14.21 -12.71 -4.62
CA PHE A 190 -14.69 -12.05 -3.42
C PHE A 190 -15.33 -10.69 -3.71
N ALA A 191 -15.29 -10.23 -4.96
CA ALA A 191 -15.88 -8.97 -5.39
C ALA A 191 -17.37 -8.90 -5.08
N TYR A 192 -18.09 -10.02 -5.23
CA TYR A 192 -19.53 -10.13 -5.04
C TYR A 192 -20.00 -9.89 -3.61
N GLU A 193 -19.17 -10.25 -2.62
CA GLU A 193 -19.45 -9.93 -1.22
C GLU A 193 -19.46 -8.42 -0.97
N ARG A 194 -18.97 -7.64 -1.94
CA ARG A 194 -18.90 -6.18 -1.92
C ARG A 194 -19.42 -5.62 -3.23
N GLU A 195 -20.73 -5.63 -3.42
CA GLU A 195 -21.47 -5.08 -4.56
C GLU A 195 -20.77 -3.91 -5.30
N LYS A 196 -20.38 -2.85 -4.58
CA LYS A 196 -19.71 -1.66 -5.16
C LYS A 196 -18.33 -1.92 -5.81
N MET A 197 -17.64 -3.00 -5.44
CA MET A 197 -16.32 -3.36 -5.98
C MET A 197 -16.40 -4.13 -7.29
N VAL A 198 -17.56 -4.74 -7.59
CA VAL A 198 -17.75 -5.56 -8.79
C VAL A 198 -17.46 -4.77 -10.07
N PRO A 199 -18.03 -3.56 -10.30
CA PRO A 199 -17.74 -2.79 -11.52
C PRO A 199 -16.27 -2.40 -11.65
N VAL A 200 -15.60 -2.15 -10.52
CA VAL A 200 -14.18 -1.75 -10.50
C VAL A 200 -13.28 -2.91 -10.90
N ILE A 201 -13.56 -4.12 -10.40
CA ILE A 201 -12.82 -5.32 -10.78
C ILE A 201 -13.06 -5.66 -12.25
N VAL A 202 -14.30 -5.58 -12.74
CA VAL A 202 -14.60 -5.77 -14.17
C VAL A 202 -13.80 -4.80 -15.01
N ASN A 203 -13.83 -3.51 -14.69
CA ASN A 203 -13.09 -2.50 -15.42
C ASN A 203 -11.58 -2.81 -15.44
N ALA A 204 -11.00 -3.15 -14.27
CA ALA A 204 -9.58 -3.51 -14.18
C ALA A 204 -9.23 -4.75 -15.03
N LEU A 205 -10.09 -5.78 -15.02
CA LEU A 205 -9.92 -6.99 -15.83
C LEU A 205 -10.10 -6.72 -17.33
N SER A 206 -11.02 -5.82 -17.71
CA SER A 206 -11.23 -5.39 -19.09
C SER A 206 -10.01 -4.66 -19.65
N ILE A 207 -9.40 -3.74 -18.88
CA ILE A 207 -8.12 -3.10 -19.23
C ILE A 207 -7.04 -4.16 -19.46
N TRP A 208 -7.00 -5.19 -18.61
CA TRP A 208 -6.08 -6.32 -18.79
C TRP A 208 -6.37 -7.12 -20.05
N ALA A 209 -7.64 -7.38 -20.37
CA ALA A 209 -8.05 -8.09 -21.58
C ALA A 209 -7.52 -7.40 -22.86
N GLU A 210 -7.54 -6.07 -22.89
CA GLU A 210 -7.07 -5.25 -24.02
C GLU A 210 -5.54 -5.26 -24.19
N LYS A 211 -4.80 -5.37 -23.08
CA LYS A 211 -3.33 -5.19 -23.11
C LYS A 211 -2.53 -6.48 -22.96
N ILE A 212 -3.11 -7.58 -22.44
CA ILE A 212 -2.40 -8.82 -22.12
C ILE A 212 -1.61 -9.41 -23.31
N ASP A 213 -2.09 -9.21 -24.54
CA ASP A 213 -1.37 -9.67 -25.74
C ASP A 213 -0.04 -8.95 -25.95
N LYS A 214 0.07 -7.69 -25.51
CA LYS A 214 1.29 -6.87 -25.59
C LYS A 214 2.30 -7.18 -24.47
N ILE A 215 1.87 -7.89 -23.41
CA ILE A 215 2.73 -8.21 -22.26
C ILE A 215 3.64 -9.40 -22.59
N LYS A 216 4.91 -9.27 -22.22
CA LYS A 216 5.92 -10.32 -22.40
C LYS A 216 5.76 -11.39 -21.31
N MET A 217 5.30 -12.57 -21.69
CA MET A 217 5.11 -13.73 -20.80
C MET A 217 5.07 -15.04 -21.61
N ASN A 218 5.06 -16.19 -20.93
CA ASN A 218 4.96 -17.49 -21.58
C ASN A 218 3.62 -17.64 -22.33
N LYS A 219 3.62 -18.23 -23.53
CA LYS A 219 2.39 -18.41 -24.35
C LYS A 219 1.29 -19.21 -23.63
N LYS A 220 1.68 -20.27 -22.92
CA LYS A 220 0.75 -21.12 -22.16
C LYS A 220 0.11 -20.31 -21.03
N GLU A 221 0.94 -19.66 -20.22
CA GLU A 221 0.51 -18.79 -19.13
C GLU A 221 -0.40 -17.65 -19.62
N LYS A 222 -0.04 -17.00 -20.74
CA LYS A 222 -0.87 -15.96 -21.36
C LYS A 222 -2.26 -16.49 -21.70
N LYS A 223 -2.33 -17.67 -22.33
CA LYS A 223 -3.61 -18.29 -22.71
C LYS A 223 -4.46 -18.62 -21.49
N GLU A 224 -3.84 -19.14 -20.43
CA GLU A 224 -4.51 -19.43 -19.15
C GLU A 224 -5.10 -18.16 -18.54
N LEU A 225 -4.30 -17.11 -18.40
CA LEU A 225 -4.74 -15.82 -17.84
C LEU A 225 -5.85 -15.15 -18.68
N LYS A 226 -5.78 -15.22 -20.01
CA LYS A 226 -6.86 -14.73 -20.90
C LYS A 226 -8.17 -15.45 -20.66
N ASN A 227 -8.13 -16.77 -20.50
CA ASN A 227 -9.32 -17.55 -20.23
C ASN A 227 -9.91 -17.21 -18.86
N GLU A 228 -9.07 -16.99 -17.84
CA GLU A 228 -9.53 -16.58 -16.51
C GLU A 228 -10.16 -15.18 -16.53
N ILE A 229 -9.54 -14.20 -17.19
CA ILE A 229 -10.13 -12.86 -17.38
C ILE A 229 -11.53 -12.97 -17.99
N LYS A 230 -11.63 -13.69 -19.12
CA LYS A 230 -12.89 -13.85 -19.85
C LYS A 230 -13.96 -14.48 -18.95
N LYS A 231 -13.61 -15.56 -18.24
CA LYS A 231 -14.51 -16.26 -17.32
C LYS A 231 -15.08 -15.30 -16.26
N TYR A 232 -14.25 -14.47 -15.65
CA TYR A 232 -14.72 -13.55 -14.60
C TYR A 232 -15.56 -12.41 -15.17
N ILE A 233 -15.19 -11.82 -16.31
CA ILE A 233 -16.01 -10.77 -16.95
C ILE A 233 -17.39 -11.33 -17.31
N GLU A 234 -17.45 -12.49 -17.98
CA GLU A 234 -18.72 -13.12 -18.37
C GLU A 234 -19.57 -13.54 -17.16
N TYR A 235 -18.95 -14.09 -16.12
CA TYR A 235 -19.64 -14.48 -14.89
C TYR A 235 -20.23 -13.25 -14.16
N ILE A 236 -19.50 -12.14 -14.11
CA ILE A 236 -19.97 -10.89 -13.51
C ILE A 236 -21.14 -10.30 -14.30
N GLU A 237 -21.04 -10.23 -15.63
CA GLU A 237 -22.13 -9.74 -16.47
C GLU A 237 -23.40 -10.62 -16.42
N MET A 238 -23.24 -11.94 -16.22
CA MET A 238 -24.37 -12.85 -16.03
C MET A 238 -25.06 -12.64 -14.68
N GLU A 239 -24.30 -12.52 -13.59
CA GLU A 239 -24.84 -12.27 -12.25
C GLU A 239 -25.63 -10.96 -12.19
N GLU A 240 -25.14 -9.88 -12.82
CA GLU A 240 -25.86 -8.60 -12.93
C GLU A 240 -27.23 -8.75 -13.62
N LYS A 241 -27.29 -9.53 -14.71
CA LYS A 241 -28.54 -9.78 -15.46
C LYS A 241 -29.54 -10.65 -14.70
N THR A 242 -29.05 -11.59 -13.89
CA THR A 242 -29.90 -12.60 -13.23
C THR A 242 -30.47 -12.08 -11.92
N THR A 243 -29.73 -11.23 -11.22
CA THR A 243 -30.12 -10.75 -9.89
C THR A 243 -30.91 -9.43 -9.96
N GLY A 244 -30.79 -8.64 -11.04
CA GLY A 244 -31.56 -7.40 -11.22
C GLY A 244 -31.18 -6.26 -10.24
N TYR A 245 -30.05 -6.39 -9.54
CA TYR A 245 -29.64 -5.47 -8.46
C TYR A 245 -29.07 -4.13 -8.92
N TYR A 246 -28.93 -3.90 -10.23
CA TYR A 246 -28.42 -2.64 -10.76
C TYR A 246 -29.36 -2.07 -11.84
N ARG A 247 -30.34 -1.29 -11.39
CA ARG A 247 -30.96 -0.21 -12.16
C ARG A 247 -30.94 1.07 -11.33
#